data_AF-A0A6V7JE87-F1
#
_entry.id   AF-A0A6V7JE87-F1
#
_cell.length_a   1.000
_cell.length_b   1.000
_cell.length_c   1.000
_cell.angle_alpha   90.00
_cell.angle_beta   90.00
_cell.angle_gamma   90.00
#
_symmetry.space_group_name_H-M   'P 1'
#
loop_
_entity.id
_entity.type
_entity.pdbx_description
1 polymer ?
#
loop_
_entity_poly.entity_id
_entity_poly.type
_entity_poly.pdbx_seq_one_letter_code
_entity_poly.pdbx_strand_id
1 'polypeptide(L)'
;VVLFCVLTMLPHFLYGPGDDALQLTKEFGSGLGSPNATLLLGHDREHKFLCLAKEHRDNECADDEEEGNFAPQVILFLGQLFGGIGGSLYYTLGVSYMDDNIQKSKTPALISFSYFLRMLGPAMGYTLASFTLNFYISPSLTPTITKNDP
;
A
#
# COMPACT_ATOMS: atom_id res chain seq x y z
N VAL A 1 -3.32 -14.12 11.21
CA VAL A 1 -3.55 -13.81 9.77
C VAL A 1 -4.68 -12.80 9.60
N VAL A 2 -5.93 -13.10 9.99
CA VAL A 2 -7.06 -12.15 9.83
C VAL A 2 -6.78 -10.78 10.45
N LEU A 3 -6.32 -10.75 11.70
CA LEU A 3 -5.99 -9.49 12.39
C LEU A 3 -4.91 -8.68 11.65
N PHE A 4 -3.87 -9.36 11.15
CA PHE A 4 -2.83 -8.73 10.34
C PHE A 4 -3.43 -8.09 9.08
N CYS A 5 -4.24 -8.84 8.32
CA CYS A 5 -4.88 -8.34 7.10
C CYS A 5 -5.76 -7.10 7.37
N VAL A 6 -6.55 -7.13 8.46
CA VAL A 6 -7.40 -5.99 8.85
C VAL A 6 -6.55 -4.77 9.18
N LEU A 7 -5.50 -4.94 9.98
CA LEU A 7 -4.60 -3.83 10.33
C LEU A 7 -3.86 -3.25 9.12
N THR A 8 -3.48 -4.07 8.14
CA THR A 8 -2.84 -3.57 6.91
C THR A 8 -3.82 -2.88 5.96
N MET A 9 -5.11 -3.21 6.01
CA MET A 9 -6.14 -2.57 5.19
C MET A 9 -6.68 -1.29 5.84
N LEU A 10 -6.61 -1.20 7.18
CA LEU A 10 -7.15 -0.12 7.98
C LEU A 10 -6.70 1.28 7.55
N PRO A 11 -5.42 1.55 7.20
CA PRO A 11 -4.99 2.89 6.82
C PRO A 11 -5.77 3.43 5.62
N HIS A 12 -6.04 2.59 4.62
CA HIS A 12 -6.80 3.02 3.44
C HIS A 12 -8.26 3.34 3.78
N PHE A 13 -8.87 2.68 4.77
CA PHE A 13 -10.23 3.02 5.21
C PHE A 13 -10.29 4.29 6.05
N LEU A 14 -9.28 4.55 6.87
CA LEU A 14 -9.24 5.70 7.78
C LEU A 14 -8.80 6.99 7.06
N TYR A 15 -7.76 6.89 6.23
CA TYR A 15 -7.14 8.02 5.55
C TYR A 15 -7.56 8.16 4.08
N GLY A 16 -8.14 7.10 3.50
CA GLY A 16 -8.57 7.13 2.11
C GLY A 16 -7.40 7.09 1.11
N PRO A 17 -7.65 7.53 -0.13
CA PRO A 17 -6.64 7.54 -1.20
C PRO A 17 -5.59 8.66 -1.07
N GLY A 18 -5.84 9.66 -0.22
CA GLY A 18 -5.01 10.87 -0.07
C GLY A 18 -5.40 12.00 -1.03
N ASP A 19 -5.10 13.25 -0.62
CA ASP A 19 -5.48 14.45 -1.37
C ASP A 19 -4.71 14.57 -2.70
N ASP A 20 -3.43 14.18 -2.71
CA ASP A 20 -2.60 14.15 -3.92
C ASP A 20 -3.21 13.25 -5.00
N ALA A 21 -3.77 12.10 -4.61
CA ALA A 21 -4.46 11.23 -5.52
C ALA A 21 -5.72 11.91 -6.07
N LEU A 22 -6.52 12.54 -5.20
CA LEU A 22 -7.75 13.23 -5.61
C LEU A 22 -7.49 14.35 -6.62
N GLN A 23 -6.44 15.15 -6.45
CA GLN A 23 -6.08 16.22 -7.40
C GLN A 23 -5.81 15.71 -8.82
N LEU A 24 -5.42 14.44 -8.97
CA LEU A 24 -5.20 13.79 -10.26
C LEU A 24 -6.48 13.29 -10.93
N THR A 25 -7.65 13.73 -10.48
CA THR A 25 -8.95 13.34 -11.07
C THR A 25 -9.67 14.54 -11.68
N LYS A 26 -10.50 14.34 -12.70
CA LYS A 26 -11.20 15.45 -13.38
C LYS A 26 -12.19 16.19 -12.49
N GLU A 27 -12.76 15.50 -11.52
CA GLU A 27 -13.79 16.02 -10.60
C GLU A 27 -13.20 17.02 -9.59
N PHE A 28 -11.99 16.75 -9.10
CA PHE A 28 -11.32 17.56 -8.07
C PHE A 28 -10.19 18.43 -8.65
N GLY A 29 -9.60 18.05 -9.79
CA GLY A 29 -8.50 18.73 -10.47
C GLY A 29 -8.92 19.71 -11.57
N SER A 30 -10.03 20.42 -11.39
CA SER A 30 -10.52 21.47 -12.31
C SER A 30 -9.43 22.52 -12.59
N GLY A 31 -8.64 22.33 -13.65
CA GLY A 31 -7.61 23.28 -14.05
C GLY A 31 -6.97 23.11 -15.44
N LEU A 32 -7.38 22.15 -16.27
CA LEU A 32 -6.79 21.95 -17.61
C LEU A 32 -7.83 22.09 -18.73
N GLY A 33 -8.63 23.17 -18.69
CA GLY A 33 -9.76 23.36 -19.61
C GLY A 33 -10.24 24.79 -19.85
N SER A 34 -9.45 25.83 -19.53
CA SER A 34 -9.77 27.21 -19.93
C SER A 34 -8.76 27.73 -20.96
N PRO A 35 -9.16 28.02 -22.21
CA PRO A 35 -8.26 28.56 -23.24
C PRO A 35 -7.82 30.02 -23.00
N ASN A 36 -7.99 30.56 -21.79
CA ASN A 36 -7.67 31.96 -21.44
C ASN A 36 -7.19 32.14 -19.99
N ALA A 37 -6.47 31.16 -19.44
CA ALA A 37 -5.81 31.30 -18.13
C ALA A 37 -4.28 31.30 -18.29
N THR A 38 -3.73 32.37 -18.84
CA THR A 38 -2.28 32.68 -18.82
C THR A 38 -1.78 33.14 -17.44
N LEU A 39 -2.51 32.83 -16.37
CA LEU A 39 -2.23 33.31 -15.01
C LEU A 39 -2.36 32.16 -14.00
N LEU A 40 -1.72 31.01 -14.23
CA LEU A 40 -1.45 30.01 -13.18
C LEU A 40 -0.14 29.22 -13.40
N LEU A 41 0.84 29.76 -14.13
CA LEU A 41 2.23 29.28 -14.02
C LEU A 41 2.92 29.76 -12.72
N GLY A 42 2.14 30.18 -11.71
CA GLY A 42 2.61 30.73 -10.44
C GLY A 42 2.18 29.96 -9.20
N HIS A 43 1.56 28.77 -9.34
CA HIS A 43 1.08 27.98 -8.21
C HIS A 43 1.53 26.51 -8.29
N ASP A 44 2.78 26.31 -8.70
CA ASP A 44 3.46 25.00 -8.74
C ASP A 44 4.43 24.86 -7.54
N ARG A 45 3.96 25.27 -6.35
CA ARG A 45 4.82 25.45 -5.17
C ARG A 45 4.22 24.98 -3.84
N GLU A 46 3.29 24.03 -3.81
CA GLU A 46 2.78 23.53 -2.51
C GLU A 46 2.82 22.02 -2.25
N HIS A 47 3.06 21.13 -3.21
CA HIS A 47 3.12 19.68 -2.91
C HIS A 47 4.33 18.96 -3.52
N LYS A 48 5.54 19.51 -3.35
CA LYS A 48 6.79 18.79 -3.62
C LYS A 48 7.38 18.22 -2.33
N PHE A 49 6.77 17.14 -1.83
CA PHE A 49 7.29 16.36 -0.68
C PHE A 49 8.59 15.59 -1.01
N LEU A 50 9.09 15.67 -2.24
CA LEU A 50 10.29 14.96 -2.72
C LEU A 50 11.27 15.93 -3.40
N CYS A 51 11.70 16.98 -2.72
CA CYS A 51 12.86 17.75 -3.14
C CYS A 51 14.16 17.10 -2.64
N LEU A 52 14.65 16.10 -3.37
CA LEU A 52 16.05 15.64 -3.33
C LEU A 52 16.88 16.27 -4.47
N ALA A 53 16.55 17.49 -4.90
CA ALA A 53 17.34 18.25 -5.87
C ALA A 53 18.32 19.16 -5.13
N LYS A 54 19.45 18.58 -4.73
CA LYS A 54 20.55 19.29 -4.11
C LYS A 54 21.37 20.04 -5.18
N GLU A 55 20.81 21.09 -5.79
CA GLU A 55 21.62 22.03 -6.60
C GLU A 55 21.01 23.43 -6.84
N HIS A 56 20.41 24.07 -5.83
CA HIS A 56 20.51 25.53 -5.68
C HIS A 56 20.15 25.91 -4.23
N ARG A 57 21.07 26.57 -3.53
CA ARG A 57 20.77 27.20 -2.25
C ARG A 57 19.96 28.46 -2.54
N ASP A 58 18.65 28.36 -2.49
CA ASP A 58 17.81 29.47 -2.06
C ASP A 58 16.96 28.93 -0.90
N ASN A 59 17.16 29.55 0.27
CA ASN A 59 16.62 29.15 1.56
C ASN A 59 15.10 29.41 1.63
N GLU A 60 14.31 28.65 0.90
CA GLU A 60 12.86 28.59 1.04
C GLU A 60 12.39 27.14 0.94
N CYS A 61 12.93 26.27 1.79
CA CYS A 61 12.04 25.30 2.43
C CYS A 61 11.40 26.11 3.55
N ALA A 62 10.21 26.65 3.30
CA ALA A 62 9.42 27.20 4.39
C ALA A 62 9.28 26.09 5.43
N ASP A 63 9.63 26.41 6.67
CA ASP A 63 9.35 25.60 7.85
C ASP A 63 7.83 25.59 8.09
N ASP A 64 7.05 25.14 7.09
CA ASP A 64 5.71 24.69 7.33
C ASP A 64 5.89 23.34 8.05
N GLU A 65 5.84 23.41 9.38
CA GLU A 65 5.71 22.27 10.27
C GLU A 65 4.38 21.55 9.97
N GLU A 66 4.19 21.03 8.75
CA GLU A 66 3.24 19.96 8.52
C GLU A 66 3.80 18.73 9.21
N GLU A 67 3.43 18.57 10.48
CA GLU A 67 3.71 17.39 11.27
C GLU A 67 3.16 16.16 10.50
N GLY A 68 4.05 15.48 9.77
CA GLY A 68 3.69 14.28 9.03
C GLY A 68 3.02 13.28 9.97
N ASN A 69 1.81 12.86 9.63
CA ASN A 69 1.04 11.96 10.48
C ASN A 69 1.73 10.59 10.57
N PHE A 70 2.25 10.24 11.75
CA PHE A 70 2.95 8.98 12.00
C PHE A 70 1.99 7.79 12.28
N ALA A 71 0.69 8.04 12.44
CA ALA A 71 -0.27 7.00 12.79
C ALA A 71 -0.37 5.83 11.78
N PRO A 72 -0.36 6.04 10.45
CA PRO A 72 -0.34 4.93 9.48
C PRO A 72 0.85 3.98 9.69
N GLN A 73 2.03 4.52 9.98
CA GLN A 73 3.26 3.77 10.21
C GLN A 73 3.13 2.91 11.47
N VAL A 74 2.55 3.45 12.55
CA VAL A 74 2.28 2.69 13.78
C VAL A 74 1.28 1.55 13.51
N ILE A 75 0.20 1.81 12.76
CA ILE A 75 -0.79 0.78 12.41
C ILE A 75 -0.14 -0.34 11.59
N LEU A 76 0.68 0.00 10.60
CA LEU A 76 1.40 -0.97 9.79
C LEU A 76 2.43 -1.76 10.62
N PHE A 77 3.13 -1.09 11.55
CA PHE A 77 4.04 -1.75 12.48
C PHE A 77 3.32 -2.78 13.34
N LEU A 78 2.18 -2.42 13.92
CA LEU A 78 1.36 -3.35 14.72
C LEU A 78 0.85 -4.50 13.86
N GLY A 79 0.42 -4.24 12.63
CA GLY A 79 0.10 -5.27 11.65
C GLY A 79 1.25 -6.26 11.51
N GLN A 80 2.44 -5.76 11.17
CA GLN A 80 3.61 -6.60 10.94
C GLN A 80 4.05 -7.37 12.19
N LEU A 81 3.90 -6.78 13.39
CA LEU A 81 4.14 -7.45 14.67
C LEU A 81 3.22 -8.66 14.84
N PHE A 82 1.90 -8.50 14.64
CA PHE A 82 0.96 -9.62 14.71
C PHE A 82 1.18 -10.65 13.59
N GLY A 83 1.62 -10.19 12.41
CA GLY A 83 2.09 -11.05 11.33
C GLY A 83 3.26 -11.93 11.76
N GLY A 84 4.25 -11.35 12.43
CA GLY A 84 5.40 -12.03 13.00
C GLY A 84 5.00 -13.08 14.05
N ILE A 85 4.22 -12.68 15.05
CA ILE A 85 3.72 -13.59 16.10
C ILE A 85 2.96 -14.77 15.48
N GLY A 86 2.04 -14.48 14.54
CA GLY A 86 1.28 -15.52 13.86
C GLY A 86 2.15 -16.47 13.04
N GLY A 87 3.17 -15.95 12.35
CA GLY A 87 4.14 -16.76 11.61
C GLY A 87 4.95 -17.68 12.52
N SER A 88 5.51 -17.14 13.60
CA SER A 88 6.29 -17.92 14.58
C SER A 88 5.46 -19.04 15.20
N LEU A 89 4.24 -18.76 15.67
CA LEU A 89 3.36 -19.78 16.25
C LEU A 89 2.99 -20.86 15.24
N TYR A 90 2.72 -20.49 13.99
CA TYR A 90 2.43 -21.46 12.94
C TYR A 90 3.60 -22.43 12.70
N TYR A 91 4.83 -21.90 12.58
CA TYR A 91 5.99 -22.74 12.30
C TYR A 91 6.44 -23.58 13.49
N THR A 92 6.41 -23.03 14.69
CA THR A 92 6.87 -23.74 15.89
C THR A 92 5.80 -24.69 16.42
N LEU A 93 4.57 -24.22 16.62
CA LEU A 93 3.51 -25.03 17.24
C LEU A 93 2.69 -25.78 16.19
N GLY A 94 2.37 -25.13 15.07
CA GLY A 94 1.50 -25.72 14.04
C GLY A 94 2.12 -26.93 13.37
N VAL A 95 3.38 -26.84 12.94
CA VAL A 95 4.08 -27.96 12.28
C VAL A 95 4.30 -29.12 13.25
N SER A 96 4.75 -28.85 14.48
CA SER A 96 4.94 -29.90 15.49
C SER A 96 3.63 -30.59 15.86
N TYR A 97 2.55 -29.83 16.06
CA TYR A 97 1.22 -30.41 16.30
C TYR A 97 0.80 -31.34 15.17
N MET A 98 1.03 -30.93 13.92
CA MET A 98 0.68 -31.73 12.74
C MET A 98 1.53 -33.00 12.64
N ASP A 99 2.79 -32.98 13.05
CA ASP A 99 3.66 -34.16 13.09
C ASP A 99 3.23 -35.18 14.15
N ASP A 100 2.78 -34.70 15.31
CA ASP A 100 2.43 -35.54 16.46
C ASP A 100 1.03 -36.15 16.35
N ASN A 101 0.08 -35.46 15.71
CA ASN A 101 -1.33 -35.87 15.65
C ASN A 101 -1.71 -36.64 14.37
N ILE A 102 -0.76 -36.88 13.47
CA ILE A 102 -1.00 -37.58 12.20
C ILE A 102 -0.19 -38.88 12.17
N GLN A 103 -0.77 -39.93 11.57
CA GLN A 103 -0.05 -41.17 11.33
C GLN A 103 1.24 -40.90 10.54
N LYS A 104 2.39 -41.37 11.04
CA LYS A 104 3.71 -41.09 10.47
C LYS A 104 3.86 -41.45 8.98
N SER A 105 3.04 -42.38 8.46
CA SER A 105 2.99 -42.73 7.03
C SER A 105 2.32 -41.68 6.14
N LYS A 106 1.48 -40.80 6.71
CA LYS A 106 0.72 -39.76 6.00
C LYS A 106 1.26 -38.35 6.26
N THR A 107 2.00 -38.16 7.35
CA THR A 107 2.60 -36.89 7.73
C THR A 107 3.42 -36.23 6.61
N PRO A 108 4.31 -36.93 5.87
CA PRO A 108 5.10 -36.30 4.81
C PRO A 108 4.25 -35.73 3.67
N ALA A 109 3.21 -36.46 3.26
CA ALA A 109 2.30 -36.01 2.21
C ALA A 109 1.52 -34.75 2.63
N LEU A 110 1.07 -34.70 3.90
CA LEU A 110 0.28 -33.59 4.40
C LEU A 110 1.13 -32.33 4.65
N ILE A 111 2.36 -32.48 5.15
CA ILE A 111 3.36 -31.40 5.20
C ILE A 111 3.63 -30.86 3.80
N SER A 112 3.89 -31.75 2.83
CA SER A 112 4.18 -31.35 1.45
C SER A 112 3.04 -30.55 0.83
N PHE A 113 1.81 -31.01 1.05
CA PHE A 113 0.61 -30.29 0.59
C PHE A 113 0.46 -28.93 1.27
N SER A 114 0.75 -28.82 2.57
CA SER A 114 0.71 -27.54 3.29
C SER A 114 1.73 -26.54 2.73
N TYR A 115 2.97 -26.98 2.45
CA TYR A 115 3.98 -26.14 1.80
C TYR A 115 3.57 -25.74 0.38
N PHE A 116 2.97 -26.65 -0.38
CA PHE A 116 2.44 -26.34 -1.71
C PHE A 116 1.40 -25.22 -1.66
N LEU A 117 0.40 -25.33 -0.78
CA LEU A 117 -0.61 -24.28 -0.59
C LEU A 117 0.03 -22.95 -0.17
N ARG A 118 1.06 -23.01 0.67
CA ARG A 118 1.79 -21.80 1.09
C ARG A 118 2.53 -21.13 -0.06
N MET A 119 3.12 -21.87 -0.99
CA MET A 119 3.74 -21.30 -2.20
C MET A 119 2.72 -20.79 -3.22
N LEU A 120 1.55 -21.42 -3.28
CA LEU A 120 0.46 -21.01 -4.15
C LEU A 120 -0.11 -19.64 -3.73
N GLY A 121 -0.08 -19.33 -2.42
CA GLY A 121 -0.49 -18.04 -1.87
C GLY A 121 0.16 -16.82 -2.56
N PRO A 122 1.50 -16.67 -2.55
CA PRO A 122 2.19 -15.61 -3.27
C PRO A 122 1.89 -15.57 -4.77
N ALA A 123 1.81 -16.72 -5.45
CA ALA A 123 1.51 -16.76 -6.89
C ALA A 123 0.14 -16.15 -7.20
N MET A 124 -0.90 -16.57 -6.46
CA MET A 124 -2.24 -15.98 -6.60
C MET A 124 -2.28 -14.54 -6.12
N GLY A 125 -1.58 -14.22 -5.04
CA GLY A 125 -1.55 -12.89 -4.45
C GLY A 125 -0.94 -11.84 -5.37
N TYR A 126 0.21 -12.13 -5.99
CA TYR A 126 0.83 -11.22 -6.95
C TYR A 126 0.01 -11.09 -8.24
N THR A 127 -0.62 -12.18 -8.69
CA THR A 127 -1.51 -12.14 -9.85
C THR A 127 -2.71 -11.23 -9.59
N LEU A 128 -3.34 -11.39 -8.42
CA LEU A 128 -4.45 -10.53 -8.00
C LEU A 128 -4.01 -9.09 -7.80
N ALA A 129 -2.87 -8.84 -7.16
CA ALA A 129 -2.34 -7.49 -6.97
C ALA A 129 -2.08 -6.80 -8.32
N SER A 130 -1.46 -7.50 -9.27
CA SER A 130 -1.25 -6.99 -10.64
C SER A 130 -2.58 -6.62 -11.30
N PHE A 131 -3.60 -7.48 -11.17
CA PHE A 131 -4.93 -7.18 -11.69
C PHE A 131 -5.58 -5.98 -10.98
N THR A 132 -5.50 -5.88 -9.65
CA THR A 132 -6.12 -4.79 -8.89
C THR A 132 -5.43 -3.44 -9.13
N LEU A 133 -4.11 -3.41 -9.35
CA LEU A 133 -3.36 -2.21 -9.71
C LEU A 133 -3.79 -1.60 -11.06
N ASN A 134 -4.52 -2.36 -11.89
CA ASN A 134 -5.09 -1.82 -13.12
C ASN A 134 -6.28 -0.89 -12.89
N PHE A 135 -6.86 -0.88 -11.69
CA PHE A 135 -7.94 0.00 -11.28
C PHE A 135 -7.38 1.17 -10.50
N TYR A 136 -7.95 2.35 -10.75
CA TYR A 136 -7.61 3.55 -9.97
C TYR A 136 -8.09 3.39 -8.52
N ILE A 137 -7.37 4.00 -7.58
CA ILE A 137 -7.56 3.81 -6.12
C ILE A 137 -9.00 4.10 -5.66
N SER A 138 -9.67 5.04 -6.34
CA SER A 138 -11.10 5.32 -6.18
C SER A 138 -11.84 5.05 -7.50
N PRO A 139 -12.47 3.87 -7.68
CA PRO A 139 -13.06 3.48 -8.96
C PRO A 139 -14.20 4.37 -9.46
N SER A 140 -14.81 5.18 -8.60
CA SER A 140 -15.85 6.14 -9.00
C SER A 140 -15.28 7.43 -9.59
N LEU A 141 -13.98 7.69 -9.46
CA LEU A 141 -13.34 8.91 -9.93
C LEU A 141 -12.65 8.68 -11.27
N THR A 142 -12.61 9.74 -12.08
CA THR A 142 -11.97 9.71 -13.41
C THR A 142 -10.55 10.26 -13.32
N PRO A 143 -9.51 9.41 -13.36
CA PRO A 143 -8.13 9.88 -13.30
C PRO A 143 -7.75 10.62 -14.60
N THR A 144 -6.92 11.64 -14.45
CA THR A 144 -6.29 12.40 -15.54
C THR A 144 -5.02 11.70 -16.03
N ILE A 145 -4.41 10.86 -15.19
CA ILE A 145 -3.25 10.02 -15.52
C ILE A 145 -3.68 8.69 -16.12
N THR A 146 -2.94 8.26 -17.14
CA THR A 146 -3.07 7.00 -17.86
C THR A 146 -1.88 6.09 -17.59
N LYS A 147 -2.02 4.78 -17.86
CA LYS A 147 -0.94 3.79 -17.66
C LYS A 147 0.28 3.97 -18.57
N ASN A 148 0.19 4.85 -19.57
CA ASN A 148 1.25 5.11 -20.53
C ASN A 148 2.00 6.42 -20.22
N ASP A 149 1.61 7.13 -19.16
CA ASP A 149 2.33 8.33 -18.76
C ASP A 149 3.72 7.95 -18.20
N PRO A 150 4.77 8.71 -18.54
CA PRO A 150 6.16 8.38 -18.23
C PRO A 150 6.52 8.45 -16.74
#